data_AF-A0AA86IV58-F1
#
_entry.id   AF-A0AA86IV58-F1
#
_cell.length_a   1.000
_cell.length_b   1.000
_cell.length_c   1.000
_cell.angle_alpha   90.00
_cell.angle_beta   90.00
_cell.angle_gamma   90.00
#
_symmetry.space_group_name_H-M   'P 1'
#
loop_
_entity.id
_entity.type
_entity.pdbx_description
1 polymer ?
#
loop_
_entity_poly.entity_id
_entity_poly.type
_entity_poly.pdbx_seq_one_letter_code
_entity_poly.pdbx_strand_id
1 'polypeptide(L)'
;MIPKTLHFIWIGDEAKRPDNCIQTWARLNPDYQIKIWGNDTLGQHTWLNARHMDAMLEREFNGVADMMRWEILYREGGIVVDADSICIRALDDALLDCEAFACWESEIARPGLIAAGYFGCRAKNPFVHQIMQDIHREPSVVHDLAWKTVGPQRLTESYRRYQYHPLRILPSHYFIPEHFTGVKYSGSGPVYANQMWGSTKNTYQSLHLQQFDADGNIVAQAGADEAAAPVPARQAAQADTAPTPTPTPTPAQPAPSRSPLEAAHDPYFVQRVPISTDIMNLSRVDVFRKLCAGQRVLHIGCADWPITDPKTSLHLALESVCAKLDGFDIHAEALEALAPYTRGRLFSRFEDIVDQYDIVLVPEVMEHVPNTAEFLAQLDALDAASYAITVPDAFQCRARHFDYLHDAQTFVEVVHPDHNCWYTPYTFSNTIRKYTPWAIDGMWFFNAISLFMLASKRR
;
A
#
# COMPACT_ATOMS: atom_id res chain seq x y z
N MET A 1 12.20 12.74 -30.68
CA MET A 1 12.80 12.93 -29.35
C MET A 1 11.82 13.71 -28.49
N ILE A 2 11.77 13.43 -27.19
CA ILE A 2 10.95 14.19 -26.23
C ILE A 2 11.56 15.60 -26.07
N PRO A 3 10.76 16.68 -26.10
CA PRO A 3 11.26 18.05 -25.87
C PRO A 3 11.94 18.22 -24.50
N LYS A 4 13.01 19.02 -24.44
CA LYS A 4 13.68 19.41 -23.19
C LYS A 4 12.91 20.51 -22.46
N THR A 5 11.71 20.18 -22.01
CA THR A 5 10.86 21.05 -21.21
C THR A 5 10.39 20.30 -19.98
N LEU A 6 10.63 20.87 -18.79
CA LEU A 6 10.14 20.35 -17.52
C LEU A 6 8.91 21.16 -17.11
N HIS A 7 7.80 20.46 -16.94
CA HIS A 7 6.53 21.02 -16.52
C HIS A 7 6.24 20.67 -15.07
N PHE A 8 6.03 21.70 -14.25
CA PHE A 8 5.59 21.57 -12.86
C PHE A 8 4.20 22.16 -12.73
N ILE A 9 3.32 21.52 -11.95
CA ILE A 9 1.94 21.96 -11.77
C ILE A 9 1.68 22.14 -10.28
N TRP A 10 1.14 23.30 -9.91
CA TRP A 10 0.81 23.63 -8.53
C TRP A 10 -0.54 24.33 -8.44
N ILE A 11 -1.51 23.69 -7.78
CA ILE A 11 -2.85 24.20 -7.58
C ILE A 11 -3.09 24.42 -6.08
N GLY A 12 -3.76 25.52 -5.73
CA GLY A 12 -4.00 25.93 -4.35
C GLY A 12 -3.13 27.13 -3.94
N ASP A 13 -2.75 27.17 -2.67
CA ASP A 13 -2.02 28.30 -2.08
C ASP A 13 -0.61 28.44 -2.68
N GLU A 14 -0.39 29.49 -3.47
CA GLU A 14 0.88 29.72 -4.16
C GLU A 14 2.03 30.00 -3.19
N ALA A 15 1.75 30.52 -2.00
CA ALA A 15 2.79 30.73 -0.97
C ALA A 15 3.37 29.41 -0.46
N LYS A 16 2.67 28.29 -0.67
CA LYS A 16 3.11 26.94 -0.28
C LYS A 16 3.74 26.15 -1.41
N ARG A 17 3.89 26.73 -2.61
CA ARG A 17 4.51 26.04 -3.73
C ARG A 17 5.94 25.64 -3.35
N PRO A 18 6.34 24.37 -3.53
CA PRO A 18 7.67 23.88 -3.19
C PRO A 18 8.73 24.35 -4.19
N ASP A 19 8.94 25.67 -4.29
CA ASP A 19 9.92 26.28 -5.20
C ASP A 19 11.35 25.83 -4.89
N ASN A 20 11.64 25.53 -3.62
CA ASN A 20 12.88 24.90 -3.19
C ASN A 20 13.14 23.54 -3.89
N CYS A 21 12.09 22.74 -4.12
CA CYS A 21 12.17 21.48 -4.87
C CYS A 21 12.34 21.76 -6.37
N ILE A 22 11.48 22.61 -6.94
CA ILE A 22 11.50 22.96 -8.38
C ILE A 22 12.86 23.54 -8.82
N GLN A 23 13.47 24.40 -7.99
CA GLN A 23 14.76 25.01 -8.29
C GLN A 23 15.91 23.99 -8.41
N THR A 24 15.82 22.83 -7.75
CA THR A 24 16.83 21.78 -7.89
C THR A 24 16.88 21.23 -9.31
N TRP A 25 15.73 21.06 -9.95
CA TRP A 25 15.62 20.63 -11.35
C TRP A 25 16.20 21.67 -12.32
N ALA A 26 15.85 22.95 -12.12
CA ALA A 26 16.36 24.05 -12.93
C ALA A 26 17.90 24.16 -12.85
N ARG A 27 18.46 23.98 -11.65
CA ARG A 27 19.90 24.04 -11.40
C ARG A 27 20.66 22.89 -12.07
N LEU A 28 20.14 21.66 -12.00
CA LEU A 28 20.81 20.47 -12.52
C LEU A 28 20.55 20.22 -14.01
N ASN A 29 19.53 20.84 -14.59
CA ASN A 29 19.16 20.70 -16.00
C ASN A 29 19.09 22.08 -16.69
N PRO A 30 20.21 22.82 -16.78
CA PRO A 30 20.21 24.22 -17.22
C PRO A 30 19.84 24.41 -18.71
N ASP A 31 19.90 23.35 -19.50
CA ASP A 31 19.49 23.31 -20.91
C ASP A 31 18.00 22.98 -21.10
N TYR A 32 17.27 22.66 -20.02
CA TYR A 32 15.83 22.44 -20.07
C TYR A 32 15.05 23.73 -19.83
N GLN A 33 13.98 23.93 -20.59
CA GLN A 33 13.02 24.99 -20.30
C GLN A 33 12.15 24.58 -19.10
N ILE A 34 12.11 25.39 -18.06
CA ILE A 34 11.23 25.19 -16.91
C ILE A 34 9.91 25.95 -17.13
N LYS A 35 8.78 25.26 -16.96
CA LYS A 35 7.45 25.85 -16.99
C LYS A 35 6.67 25.45 -15.75
N ILE A 36 6.14 26.43 -15.03
CA ILE A 36 5.29 26.23 -13.87
C ILE A 36 3.87 26.64 -14.24
N TRP A 37 2.92 25.73 -14.03
CA TRP A 37 1.51 25.91 -14.31
C TRP A 37 0.75 26.02 -12.99
N GLY A 38 -0.07 27.06 -12.87
CA GLY A 38 -0.74 27.38 -11.61
C GLY A 38 -2.23 27.67 -11.75
N ASN A 39 -2.79 28.27 -10.69
CA ASN A 39 -4.20 28.66 -10.64
C ASN A 39 -4.57 29.60 -11.81
N ASP A 40 -3.68 30.53 -12.17
CA ASP A 40 -3.87 31.44 -13.30
C ASP A 40 -4.03 30.69 -14.63
N THR A 41 -3.16 29.70 -14.88
CA THR A 41 -3.27 28.88 -16.10
C THR A 41 -4.56 28.07 -16.08
N LEU A 42 -4.93 27.49 -14.94
CA LEU A 42 -6.17 26.74 -14.79
C LEU A 42 -7.38 27.60 -15.21
N GLY A 43 -7.43 28.87 -14.79
CA GLY A 43 -8.53 29.78 -15.12
C GLY A 43 -8.50 30.41 -16.52
N GLN A 44 -7.33 30.53 -17.15
CA GLN A 44 -7.17 31.22 -18.44
C GLN A 44 -7.20 30.28 -19.65
N HIS A 45 -6.88 29.00 -19.46
CA HIS A 45 -6.80 28.03 -20.55
C HIS A 45 -8.13 27.33 -20.78
N THR A 46 -8.40 26.98 -22.04
CA THR A 46 -9.48 26.06 -22.38
C THR A 46 -9.00 24.62 -22.20
N TRP A 47 -9.60 23.92 -21.25
CA TRP A 47 -9.30 22.52 -20.96
C TRP A 47 -10.41 21.60 -21.47
N LEU A 48 -10.05 20.47 -22.09
CA LEU A 48 -10.98 19.43 -22.49
C LEU A 48 -11.74 18.86 -21.27
N ASN A 49 -11.02 18.71 -20.16
CA ASN A 49 -11.57 18.18 -18.91
C ASN A 49 -11.98 19.26 -17.92
N ALA A 50 -12.23 20.50 -18.36
CA ALA A 50 -12.61 21.62 -17.47
C ALA A 50 -13.72 21.25 -16.47
N ARG A 51 -14.81 20.62 -16.94
CA ARG A 51 -15.93 20.18 -16.08
C ARG A 51 -15.50 19.26 -14.93
N HIS A 52 -14.50 18.42 -15.18
CA HIS A 52 -13.99 17.45 -14.21
C HIS A 52 -12.96 18.10 -13.29
N MET A 53 -12.14 19.00 -13.83
CA MET A 53 -11.23 19.84 -13.05
C MET A 53 -11.98 20.69 -12.03
N ASP A 54 -13.08 21.34 -12.45
CA ASP A 54 -13.93 22.15 -11.57
C ASP A 54 -14.50 21.30 -10.43
N ALA A 55 -15.06 20.12 -10.74
CA ALA A 55 -15.58 19.21 -9.74
C ALA A 55 -14.50 18.67 -8.77
N MET A 56 -13.28 18.45 -9.28
CA MET A 56 -12.17 17.94 -8.49
C MET A 56 -11.51 19.02 -7.62
N LEU A 57 -11.61 20.30 -8.00
CA LEU A 57 -11.01 21.43 -7.28
C LEU A 57 -11.51 21.55 -5.83
N GLU A 58 -12.77 21.15 -5.59
CA GLU A 58 -13.37 21.13 -4.25
C GLU A 58 -12.91 19.94 -3.38
N ARG A 59 -12.20 18.96 -3.96
CA ARG A 59 -11.83 17.70 -3.29
C ARG A 59 -10.33 17.49 -3.19
N GLU A 60 -9.62 17.47 -4.32
CA GLU A 60 -8.23 17.01 -4.41
C GLU A 60 -7.45 17.81 -5.47
N PHE A 61 -6.62 18.76 -5.04
CA PHE A 61 -5.80 19.58 -5.94
C PHE A 61 -4.84 18.76 -6.81
N ASN A 62 -4.33 17.64 -6.28
CA ASN A 62 -3.52 16.68 -7.03
C ASN A 62 -4.31 16.07 -8.20
N GLY A 63 -5.62 15.85 -8.07
CA GLY A 63 -6.46 15.37 -9.16
C GLY A 63 -6.65 16.39 -10.28
N VAL A 64 -6.71 17.68 -9.94
CA VAL A 64 -6.72 18.77 -10.94
C VAL A 64 -5.37 18.79 -11.67
N ALA A 65 -4.25 18.70 -10.95
CA ALA A 65 -2.92 18.62 -11.54
C ALA A 65 -2.72 17.36 -12.41
N ASP A 66 -3.32 16.23 -12.04
CA ASP A 66 -3.37 14.99 -12.83
C ASP A 66 -4.12 15.16 -14.15
N MET A 67 -5.17 15.98 -14.21
CA MET A 67 -5.84 16.26 -15.49
C MET A 67 -5.06 17.29 -16.32
N MET A 68 -4.53 18.34 -15.69
CA MET A 68 -3.76 19.38 -16.39
C MET A 68 -2.52 18.80 -17.08
N ARG A 69 -1.80 17.87 -16.44
CA ARG A 69 -0.55 17.30 -17.01
C ARG A 69 -0.79 16.64 -18.37
N TRP A 70 -1.89 15.90 -18.53
CA TRP A 70 -2.16 15.20 -19.78
C TRP A 70 -2.40 16.20 -20.92
N GLU A 71 -3.18 17.25 -20.65
CA GLU A 71 -3.48 18.27 -21.66
C GLU A 71 -2.26 19.13 -22.01
N ILE A 72 -1.42 19.47 -21.01
CA ILE A 72 -0.15 20.17 -21.19
C ILE A 72 0.79 19.33 -22.06
N LEU A 73 1.03 18.07 -21.68
CA LEU A 73 1.92 17.16 -22.40
C LEU A 73 1.43 16.87 -23.82
N TYR A 74 0.11 16.74 -24.03
CA TYR A 74 -0.44 16.57 -25.37
C TYR A 74 -0.16 17.79 -26.25
N ARG A 75 -0.25 19.00 -25.69
CA ARG A 75 0.00 20.24 -26.46
C ARG A 75 1.47 20.49 -26.71
N GLU A 76 2.32 20.31 -25.70
CA GLU A 76 3.70 20.81 -25.71
C GLU A 76 4.74 19.69 -25.78
N GLY A 77 4.37 18.46 -25.48
CA GLY A 77 5.31 17.39 -25.16
C GLY A 77 6.08 17.72 -23.89
N GLY A 78 7.28 17.19 -23.77
CA GLY A 78 8.16 17.46 -22.63
C GLY A 78 7.99 16.40 -21.55
N ILE A 79 8.37 16.78 -20.32
CA ILE A 79 8.38 15.89 -19.15
C ILE A 79 7.64 16.60 -18.03
N VAL A 80 6.58 15.98 -17.52
CA VAL A 80 5.96 16.43 -16.27
C VAL A 80 6.69 15.81 -15.10
N VAL A 81 6.92 16.63 -14.08
CA VAL A 81 7.55 16.24 -12.84
C VAL A 81 6.70 16.79 -11.70
N ASP A 82 6.43 15.96 -10.69
CA ASP A 82 5.72 16.41 -9.49
C ASP A 82 6.51 17.55 -8.79
N ALA A 83 5.78 18.59 -8.38
CA ALA A 83 6.37 19.82 -7.84
C ALA A 83 7.16 19.60 -6.54
N ASP A 84 6.82 18.56 -5.79
CA ASP A 84 7.45 18.14 -4.55
C ASP A 84 8.53 17.07 -4.73
N SER A 85 9.19 17.06 -5.88
CA SER A 85 10.35 16.22 -6.13
C SER A 85 11.66 17.02 -6.17
N ILE A 86 12.70 16.45 -5.58
CA ILE A 86 14.04 17.03 -5.54
C ILE A 86 14.88 16.34 -6.59
N CYS A 87 15.43 17.11 -7.53
CA CYS A 87 16.42 16.61 -8.48
C CYS A 87 17.78 16.47 -7.79
N ILE A 88 18.39 15.30 -7.92
CA ILE A 88 19.72 15.00 -7.38
C ILE A 88 20.74 14.71 -8.49
N ARG A 89 20.27 14.49 -9.73
CA ARG A 89 21.12 14.30 -10.92
C ARG A 89 20.44 14.81 -12.18
N ALA A 90 21.22 15.39 -13.08
CA ALA A 90 20.78 15.79 -14.43
C ALA A 90 20.22 14.59 -15.22
N LEU A 91 19.17 14.81 -16.01
CA LEU A 91 18.59 13.77 -16.86
C LEU A 91 19.53 13.43 -18.02
N ASP A 92 19.73 12.14 -18.27
CA ASP A 92 20.53 11.70 -19.41
C ASP A 92 19.71 11.82 -20.72
N ASP A 93 20.30 12.36 -21.79
CA ASP A 93 19.65 12.55 -23.09
C ASP A 93 19.05 11.25 -23.67
N ALA A 94 19.65 10.10 -23.34
CA ALA A 94 19.15 8.78 -23.74
C ALA A 94 17.74 8.46 -23.21
N LEU A 95 17.31 9.11 -22.11
CA LEU A 95 15.94 8.99 -21.62
C LEU A 95 14.92 9.62 -22.58
N LEU A 96 15.34 10.61 -23.37
CA LEU A 96 14.47 11.35 -24.29
C LEU A 96 14.32 10.67 -25.66
N ASP A 97 15.13 9.65 -25.94
CA ASP A 97 15.09 8.87 -27.17
C ASP A 97 14.02 7.79 -27.13
N CYS A 98 12.77 8.24 -27.00
CA CYS A 98 11.57 7.43 -27.12
C CYS A 98 10.37 8.29 -27.58
N GLU A 99 9.19 7.67 -27.65
CA GLU A 99 7.92 8.37 -27.89
C GLU A 99 7.29 8.85 -26.58
N ALA A 100 7.33 7.99 -25.56
CA ALA A 100 6.97 8.30 -24.20
C ALA A 100 7.79 7.46 -23.20
N PHE A 101 7.97 7.97 -21.99
CA PHE A 101 8.44 7.20 -20.85
C PHE A 101 7.65 7.51 -19.59
N ALA A 102 7.65 6.56 -18.67
CA ALA A 102 7.23 6.73 -17.29
C ALA A 102 8.15 5.88 -16.38
N CYS A 103 7.92 5.87 -15.07
CA CYS A 103 8.54 4.89 -14.18
C CYS A 103 7.49 4.14 -13.36
N TRP A 104 7.86 3.00 -12.80
CA TRP A 104 7.06 2.36 -11.76
C TRP A 104 6.96 3.26 -10.52
N GLU A 105 5.85 3.19 -9.79
CA GLU A 105 5.71 3.85 -8.48
C GLU A 105 6.61 3.15 -7.45
N SER A 106 6.54 1.82 -7.41
CA SER A 106 7.48 0.93 -6.74
C SER A 106 7.23 -0.49 -7.21
N GLU A 107 8.24 -1.16 -7.76
CA GLU A 107 8.13 -2.56 -8.18
C GLU A 107 7.89 -3.51 -6.99
N ILE A 108 8.20 -3.05 -5.76
CA ILE A 108 8.07 -3.83 -4.53
C ILE A 108 6.79 -3.44 -3.78
N ALA A 109 6.63 -2.15 -3.44
CA ALA A 109 5.52 -1.70 -2.61
C ALA A 109 4.19 -1.63 -3.38
N ARG A 110 4.25 -1.36 -4.68
CA ARG A 110 3.09 -1.10 -5.55
C ARG A 110 3.25 -1.78 -6.92
N PRO A 111 3.44 -3.11 -6.96
CA PRO A 111 3.85 -3.80 -8.19
C PRO A 111 2.88 -3.54 -9.34
N GLY A 112 3.44 -3.13 -10.48
CA GLY A 112 2.67 -2.88 -11.71
C GLY A 112 1.89 -1.56 -11.75
N LEU A 113 2.02 -0.68 -10.74
CA LEU A 113 1.47 0.67 -10.76
C LEU A 113 2.50 1.65 -11.35
N ILE A 114 2.10 2.39 -12.38
CA ILE A 114 2.95 3.39 -13.04
C ILE A 114 2.78 4.73 -12.34
N ALA A 115 3.89 5.38 -11.98
CA ALA A 115 3.85 6.72 -11.40
C ALA A 115 3.43 7.75 -12.47
N ALA A 116 2.37 8.51 -12.20
CA ALA A 116 1.96 9.61 -13.07
C ALA A 116 2.86 10.85 -12.90
N GLY A 117 3.56 10.97 -11.76
CA GLY A 117 4.39 12.11 -11.37
C GLY A 117 5.69 12.30 -12.16
N TYR A 118 6.06 11.30 -12.96
CA TYR A 118 7.26 11.32 -13.80
C TYR A 118 6.91 10.73 -15.17
N PHE A 119 6.43 11.57 -16.08
CA PHE A 119 5.99 11.14 -17.40
C PHE A 119 6.52 12.09 -18.47
N GLY A 120 7.19 11.52 -19.48
CA GLY A 120 7.70 12.26 -20.63
C GLY A 120 7.07 11.78 -21.92
N CYS A 121 6.76 12.68 -22.86
CA CYS A 121 6.33 12.30 -24.19
C CYS A 121 6.55 13.38 -25.25
N ARG A 122 6.41 13.00 -26.52
CA ARG A 122 6.34 13.94 -27.64
C ARG A 122 4.99 14.67 -27.63
N ALA A 123 4.99 15.91 -28.12
CA ALA A 123 3.73 16.62 -28.36
C ALA A 123 2.82 15.79 -29.28
N LYS A 124 1.51 15.87 -29.04
CA LYS A 124 0.46 15.12 -29.73
C LYS A 124 0.57 13.59 -29.59
N ASN A 125 1.15 13.11 -28.48
CA ASN A 125 1.24 11.69 -28.20
C ASN A 125 -0.17 11.05 -28.18
N PRO A 126 -0.41 9.97 -28.96
CA PRO A 126 -1.74 9.37 -29.11
C PRO A 126 -2.23 8.71 -27.82
N PHE A 127 -1.34 8.17 -26.99
CA PHE A 127 -1.69 7.56 -25.71
C PHE A 127 -2.12 8.61 -24.69
N VAL A 128 -1.41 9.73 -24.60
CA VAL A 128 -1.83 10.86 -23.75
C VAL A 128 -3.18 11.42 -24.22
N HIS A 129 -3.40 11.54 -25.53
CA HIS A 129 -4.71 11.92 -26.06
C HIS A 129 -5.82 10.97 -25.61
N GLN A 130 -5.56 9.66 -25.67
CA GLN A 130 -6.53 8.65 -25.25
C GLN A 130 -6.87 8.77 -23.76
N ILE A 131 -5.87 8.99 -22.88
CA ILE A 131 -6.11 9.23 -21.45
C ILE A 131 -7.02 10.45 -21.25
N MET A 132 -6.75 11.55 -21.95
CA MET A 132 -7.59 12.76 -21.89
C MET A 132 -9.03 12.48 -22.32
N GLN A 133 -9.23 11.71 -23.40
CA GLN A 133 -10.55 11.36 -23.91
C GLN A 133 -11.30 10.41 -22.96
N ASP A 134 -10.60 9.47 -22.35
CA ASP A 134 -11.19 8.55 -21.39
C ASP A 134 -11.69 9.30 -20.17
N ILE A 135 -10.87 10.18 -19.57
CA ILE A 135 -11.29 11.06 -18.47
C ILE A 135 -12.49 11.91 -18.92
N HIS A 136 -12.44 12.50 -20.11
CA HIS A 136 -13.51 13.37 -20.61
C HIS A 136 -14.85 12.63 -20.75
N ARG A 137 -14.83 11.35 -21.12
CA ARG A 137 -16.03 10.52 -21.29
C ARG A 137 -16.62 10.00 -19.99
N GLU A 138 -15.84 9.94 -18.91
CA GLU A 138 -16.35 9.50 -17.61
C GLU A 138 -17.52 10.38 -17.16
N PRO A 139 -18.64 9.82 -16.67
CA PRO A 139 -19.74 10.65 -16.17
C PRO A 139 -19.29 11.59 -15.05
N SER A 140 -18.44 11.08 -14.14
CA SER A 140 -17.86 11.80 -13.01
C SER A 140 -16.49 11.22 -12.67
N VAL A 141 -15.57 12.06 -12.18
CA VAL A 141 -14.25 11.64 -11.70
C VAL A 141 -14.07 11.77 -10.18
N VAL A 142 -15.10 12.23 -9.47
CA VAL A 142 -15.06 12.50 -8.02
C VAL A 142 -15.70 11.41 -7.17
N HIS A 143 -15.97 10.24 -7.77
CA HIS A 143 -16.61 9.11 -7.12
C HIS A 143 -15.63 8.24 -6.28
N ASP A 144 -14.33 8.43 -6.46
CA ASP A 144 -13.26 7.82 -5.64
C ASP A 144 -12.10 8.83 -5.50
N LEU A 145 -10.96 8.39 -4.96
CA LEU A 145 -9.75 9.19 -4.81
C LEU A 145 -9.11 9.51 -6.16
N ALA A 146 -8.52 10.71 -6.30
CA ALA A 146 -7.92 11.19 -7.53
C ALA A 146 -6.88 10.23 -8.12
N TRP A 147 -6.04 9.61 -7.27
CA TRP A 147 -5.02 8.66 -7.72
C TRP A 147 -5.60 7.44 -8.45
N LYS A 148 -6.88 7.12 -8.19
CA LYS A 148 -7.61 6.06 -8.86
C LYS A 148 -8.31 6.53 -10.13
N THR A 149 -9.01 7.66 -10.06
CA THR A 149 -9.92 8.09 -11.13
C THR A 149 -9.20 8.80 -12.27
N VAL A 150 -8.19 9.62 -11.96
CA VAL A 150 -7.48 10.49 -12.93
C VAL A 150 -5.94 10.40 -12.85
N GLY A 151 -5.39 9.84 -11.77
CA GLY A 151 -3.96 9.77 -11.50
C GLY A 151 -3.29 8.44 -11.90
N PRO A 152 -2.33 7.91 -11.10
CA PRO A 152 -1.52 6.72 -11.41
C PRO A 152 -2.30 5.48 -11.86
N GLN A 153 -3.46 5.20 -11.24
CA GLN A 153 -4.26 4.04 -11.63
C GLN A 153 -4.90 4.25 -13.00
N ARG A 154 -5.42 5.44 -13.31
CA ARG A 154 -5.97 5.77 -14.65
C ARG A 154 -4.92 5.61 -15.73
N LEU A 155 -3.70 6.09 -15.49
CA LEU A 155 -2.56 5.89 -16.40
C LEU A 155 -2.29 4.40 -16.61
N THR A 156 -2.19 3.64 -15.51
CA THR A 156 -1.87 2.21 -15.53
C THR A 156 -2.95 1.40 -16.25
N GLU A 157 -4.22 1.67 -15.97
CA GLU A 157 -5.36 1.01 -16.62
C GLU A 157 -5.42 1.34 -18.11
N SER A 158 -5.17 2.60 -18.48
CA SER A 158 -5.11 3.00 -19.89
C SER A 158 -3.96 2.28 -20.60
N TYR A 159 -2.77 2.20 -19.98
CA TYR A 159 -1.62 1.49 -20.54
C TYR A 159 -1.95 0.02 -20.79
N ARG A 160 -2.57 -0.66 -19.81
CA ARG A 160 -2.97 -2.07 -19.92
C ARG A 160 -4.07 -2.27 -20.96
N ARG A 161 -5.11 -1.43 -20.94
CA ARG A 161 -6.27 -1.50 -21.84
C ARG A 161 -5.87 -1.33 -23.30
N TYR A 162 -5.04 -0.33 -23.60
CA TYR A 162 -4.66 0.01 -24.97
C TYR A 162 -3.35 -0.62 -25.42
N GLN A 163 -2.66 -1.35 -24.53
CA GLN A 163 -1.39 -2.03 -24.80
C GLN A 163 -0.39 -1.13 -25.54
N TYR A 164 -0.20 0.09 -25.03
CA TYR A 164 0.58 1.10 -25.72
C TYR A 164 2.10 0.79 -25.63
N HIS A 165 2.57 -0.05 -26.56
CA HIS A 165 3.94 -0.55 -26.63
C HIS A 165 5.05 0.52 -26.68
N PRO A 166 4.85 1.72 -27.26
CA PRO A 166 5.89 2.75 -27.27
C PRO A 166 6.20 3.39 -25.91
N LEU A 167 5.42 3.12 -24.85
CA LEU A 167 5.73 3.60 -23.51
C LEU A 167 6.87 2.79 -22.89
N ARG A 168 8.03 3.44 -22.73
CA ARG A 168 9.14 2.88 -21.96
C ARG A 168 8.88 3.06 -20.47
N ILE A 169 8.74 1.96 -19.73
CA ILE A 169 8.61 2.01 -18.27
C ILE A 169 9.97 1.78 -17.63
N LEU A 170 10.45 2.80 -16.92
CA LEU A 170 11.73 2.84 -16.23
C LEU A 170 11.61 2.25 -14.81
N PRO A 171 12.72 1.78 -14.21
CA PRO A 171 12.73 1.35 -12.83
C PRO A 171 12.29 2.45 -11.85
N SER A 172 11.61 2.13 -10.76
CA SER A 172 11.11 3.17 -9.83
C SER A 172 12.24 4.00 -9.24
N HIS A 173 13.39 3.37 -8.95
CA HIS A 173 14.52 4.04 -8.31
C HIS A 173 15.12 5.20 -9.10
N TYR A 174 14.79 5.34 -10.39
CA TYR A 174 15.22 6.49 -11.18
C TYR A 174 14.64 7.80 -10.63
N PHE A 175 13.42 7.78 -10.09
CA PHE A 175 12.74 8.99 -9.59
C PHE A 175 12.14 8.82 -8.18
N ILE A 176 12.00 7.58 -7.73
CA ILE A 176 11.41 7.19 -6.45
C ILE A 176 12.30 6.11 -5.82
N PRO A 177 13.54 6.47 -5.41
CA PRO A 177 14.45 5.54 -4.73
C PRO A 177 13.96 5.20 -3.31
N GLU A 178 13.18 6.08 -2.69
CA GLU A 178 12.51 5.84 -1.41
C GLU A 178 11.00 6.06 -1.55
N HIS A 179 10.25 4.97 -1.40
CA HIS A 179 8.79 5.01 -1.43
C HIS A 179 8.25 5.41 -0.05
N PHE A 180 7.08 6.06 0.02
CA PHE A 180 6.50 6.53 1.30
C PHE A 180 6.19 5.40 2.29
N THR A 181 6.15 4.14 1.84
CA THR A 181 6.02 2.95 2.68
C THR A 181 7.31 2.55 3.39
N GLY A 182 8.43 3.21 3.11
CA GLY A 182 9.75 2.92 3.66
C GLY A 182 10.60 1.95 2.84
N VAL A 183 10.10 1.47 1.69
CA VAL A 183 10.91 0.69 0.74
C VAL A 183 11.98 1.60 0.14
N LYS A 184 13.25 1.20 0.27
CA LYS A 184 14.41 1.93 -0.22
C LYS A 184 15.18 1.12 -1.25
N TYR A 185 15.63 1.79 -2.30
CA TYR A 185 16.60 1.28 -3.24
C TYR A 185 17.99 1.32 -2.62
N SER A 186 18.69 0.17 -2.64
CA SER A 186 20.05 0.01 -2.12
C SER A 186 21.08 -0.35 -3.20
N GLY A 187 20.68 -0.31 -4.47
CA GLY A 187 21.56 -0.62 -5.60
C GLY A 187 22.40 0.58 -6.04
N SER A 188 23.20 0.36 -7.09
CA SER A 188 24.12 1.35 -7.65
C SER A 188 23.64 1.98 -8.98
N GLY A 189 22.38 1.75 -9.34
CA GLY A 189 21.75 2.31 -10.52
C GLY A 189 21.56 3.83 -10.42
N PRO A 190 21.30 4.51 -11.55
CA PRO A 190 21.12 5.96 -11.53
C PRO A 190 19.85 6.35 -10.78
N VAL A 191 19.96 7.43 -10.00
CA VAL A 191 18.85 8.07 -9.30
C VAL A 191 18.86 9.54 -9.70
N TYR A 192 17.77 10.03 -10.27
CA TYR A 192 17.61 11.40 -10.76
C TYR A 192 16.86 12.28 -9.78
N ALA A 193 15.97 11.71 -8.97
CA ALA A 193 15.16 12.46 -8.05
C ALA A 193 14.77 11.69 -6.78
N ASN A 194 14.41 12.45 -5.76
CA ASN A 194 13.71 11.98 -4.56
C ASN A 194 12.30 12.57 -4.53
N GLN A 195 11.29 11.71 -4.34
CA GLN A 195 9.90 12.15 -4.17
C GLN A 195 9.61 12.44 -2.70
N MET A 196 9.05 13.62 -2.38
CA MET A 196 8.74 14.03 -1.00
C MET A 196 7.35 13.59 -0.54
N TRP A 197 6.46 13.21 -1.46
CA TRP A 197 5.12 12.69 -1.17
C TRP A 197 4.27 13.67 -0.36
N GLY A 198 4.25 14.95 -0.74
CA GLY A 198 3.70 16.02 0.07
C GLY A 198 2.20 15.90 0.34
N SER A 199 1.45 15.42 -0.65
CA SER A 199 0.01 15.12 -0.50
C SER A 199 -0.21 13.92 0.43
N THR A 200 0.54 12.83 0.24
CA THR A 200 0.42 11.59 1.03
C THR A 200 0.84 11.77 2.49
N LYS A 201 1.91 12.53 2.74
CA LYS A 201 2.45 12.80 4.08
C LYS A 201 1.86 14.06 4.71
N ASN A 202 1.01 14.79 4.00
CA ASN A 202 0.42 16.07 4.41
C ASN A 202 1.47 17.12 4.84
N THR A 203 2.52 17.30 4.04
CA THR A 203 3.68 18.16 4.38
C THR A 203 3.74 19.50 3.65
N TYR A 204 2.77 19.82 2.77
CA TYR A 204 2.80 21.07 2.00
C TYR A 204 2.79 22.35 2.85
N GLN A 205 2.36 22.28 4.11
CA GLN A 205 2.44 23.41 5.04
C GLN A 205 3.87 23.84 5.37
N SER A 206 4.84 22.93 5.30
CA SER A 206 6.23 23.20 5.71
C SER A 206 7.27 22.83 4.66
N LEU A 207 6.92 22.04 3.64
CA LEU A 207 7.86 21.55 2.63
C LEU A 207 8.62 22.70 1.92
N HIS A 208 7.92 23.78 1.59
CA HIS A 208 8.49 24.96 0.92
C HIS A 208 9.51 25.75 1.79
N LEU A 209 9.55 25.47 3.10
CA LEU A 209 10.48 26.10 4.06
C LEU A 209 11.75 25.28 4.27
N GLN A 210 11.82 24.04 3.74
CA GLN A 210 12.95 23.15 3.96
C GLN A 210 14.14 23.52 3.07
N GLN A 211 15.33 23.19 3.55
CA GLN A 211 16.58 23.22 2.76
C GLN A 211 17.04 21.80 2.51
N PHE A 212 17.63 21.57 1.33
CA PHE A 212 18.09 20.25 0.90
C PHE A 212 19.59 20.27 0.61
N ASP A 213 20.29 19.20 0.98
CA ASP A 213 21.68 18.99 0.57
C ASP A 213 21.77 18.50 -0.89
N ALA A 214 22.98 18.17 -1.34
CA ALA A 214 23.21 17.68 -2.70
C ALA A 214 22.54 16.32 -2.98
N ASP A 215 22.30 15.52 -1.93
CA ASP A 215 21.67 14.20 -2.01
C ASP A 215 20.14 14.27 -1.81
N GLY A 216 19.61 15.48 -1.62
CA GLY A 216 18.19 15.75 -1.42
C GLY A 216 17.69 15.49 0.00
N ASN A 217 18.59 15.36 0.99
CA ASN A 217 18.20 15.22 2.39
C ASN A 217 17.89 16.58 3.01
N ILE A 218 16.95 16.62 3.95
CA ILE A 218 16.62 17.84 4.70
C ILE A 218 17.80 18.24 5.58
N VAL A 219 18.30 19.46 5.40
CA VAL A 219 19.40 20.02 6.20
C VAL A 219 18.82 20.89 7.31
N ALA A 220 19.26 20.67 8.54
CA ALA A 220 18.96 21.58 9.64
C ALA A 220 19.68 22.92 9.40
N GLN A 221 18.97 24.05 9.55
CA GLN A 221 19.61 25.36 9.48
C GLN A 221 20.64 25.49 10.60
N ALA A 222 21.88 25.84 10.23
CA ALA A 222 22.85 26.33 11.18
C ALA A 222 22.46 27.77 11.59
N GLY A 223 21.89 27.90 12.79
CA GLY A 223 21.71 29.20 13.47
C GLY A 223 20.28 29.69 13.57
N ALA A 224 19.54 29.20 14.57
CA ALA A 224 18.49 29.95 15.25
C ALA A 224 18.34 29.44 16.71
N ASP A 225 19.46 29.33 17.42
CA ASP A 225 19.45 29.42 18.88
C ASP A 225 19.79 30.86 19.24
N GLU A 226 18.74 31.70 19.40
CA GLU A 226 18.64 32.63 20.53
C GLU A 226 17.27 33.34 20.53
N ALA A 227 16.67 33.37 21.73
CA ALA A 227 15.57 34.21 22.19
C ALA A 227 14.12 33.83 21.80
N ALA A 228 13.54 32.89 22.55
CA ALA A 228 12.16 33.03 23.01
C ALA A 228 12.02 32.51 24.46
N ALA A 229 12.40 33.36 25.42
CA ALA A 229 11.96 33.21 26.81
C ALA A 229 10.45 33.49 26.92
N PRO A 230 9.72 32.83 27.83
CA PRO A 230 8.28 32.89 27.91
C PRO A 230 7.82 34.20 28.56
N VAL A 231 6.81 34.85 27.98
CA VAL A 231 6.17 36.06 28.54
C VAL A 231 4.65 35.83 28.58
N PRO A 232 3.96 36.29 29.65
CA PRO A 232 2.96 35.51 30.35
C PRO A 232 1.51 35.80 29.98
N ALA A 233 0.64 34.90 30.44
CA ALA A 233 -0.80 35.04 30.47
C ALA A 233 -1.24 36.38 31.10
N ARG A 234 -2.05 37.15 30.36
CA ARG A 234 -2.84 38.25 30.90
C ARG A 234 -4.25 37.76 31.24
N GLN A 235 -4.56 37.82 32.54
CA GLN A 235 -5.91 37.93 33.06
C GLN A 235 -6.37 39.40 33.02
N ALA A 236 -7.64 39.59 32.71
CA ALA A 236 -8.57 40.59 33.27
C ALA A 236 -9.95 40.28 32.65
N ALA A 237 -11.11 40.31 33.31
CA ALA A 237 -11.53 40.35 34.71
C ALA A 237 -13.06 39.99 34.69
N GLN A 238 -13.55 39.58 35.86
CA GLN A 238 -14.93 39.27 36.32
C GLN A 238 -16.06 40.17 35.73
N ALA A 239 -17.36 39.81 35.69
CA ALA A 239 -18.17 38.80 36.37
C ALA A 239 -19.44 38.52 35.52
N ASP A 240 -20.01 37.32 35.59
CA ASP A 240 -21.35 37.14 36.16
C ASP A 240 -21.76 35.67 36.33
N THR A 241 -22.41 35.44 37.46
CA THR A 241 -23.07 34.28 38.07
C THR A 241 -23.25 32.96 37.29
N ALA A 242 -22.88 31.86 37.96
CA ALA A 242 -23.15 30.48 37.56
C ALA A 242 -24.63 30.08 37.77
N PRO A 243 -25.11 29.10 36.98
CA PRO A 243 -25.75 27.94 37.61
C PRO A 243 -25.16 26.60 37.13
N THR A 244 -25.19 25.67 38.07
CA THR A 244 -24.84 24.24 38.10
C THR A 244 -24.83 23.47 36.76
N PRO A 245 -23.80 22.64 36.48
CA PRO A 245 -23.76 21.81 35.28
C PRO A 245 -24.77 20.66 35.38
N THR A 246 -25.67 20.61 34.42
CA THR A 246 -26.48 19.42 34.08
C THR A 246 -25.59 18.50 33.24
N PRO A 247 -25.59 17.16 33.44
CA PRO A 247 -24.69 16.26 32.71
C PRO A 247 -24.93 16.36 31.20
N THR A 248 -23.90 16.75 30.46
CA THR A 248 -23.92 16.81 28.99
C THR A 248 -23.97 15.38 28.43
N PRO A 249 -24.87 15.07 27.49
CA PRO A 249 -24.96 13.74 26.92
C PRO A 249 -23.68 13.42 26.14
N THR A 250 -23.16 12.22 26.37
CA THR A 250 -22.07 11.60 25.60
C THR A 250 -22.35 11.77 24.09
N PRO A 251 -21.36 12.16 23.26
CA PRO A 251 -21.57 12.24 21.82
C PRO A 251 -22.00 10.86 21.32
N ALA A 252 -23.18 10.79 20.71
CA ALA A 252 -23.62 9.57 20.05
C ALA A 252 -22.56 9.17 19.01
N GLN A 253 -22.11 7.92 19.08
CA GLN A 253 -21.27 7.33 18.05
C GLN A 253 -21.94 7.55 16.68
N PRO A 254 -21.20 7.96 15.63
CA PRO A 254 -21.78 8.09 14.30
C PRO A 254 -22.39 6.75 13.90
N ALA A 255 -23.65 6.77 13.47
CA ALA A 255 -24.31 5.59 12.97
C ALA A 255 -23.44 4.95 11.87
N PRO A 256 -23.21 3.62 11.90
CA PRO A 256 -22.32 2.99 10.93
C PRO A 256 -22.86 3.19 9.53
N SER A 257 -22.00 3.70 8.63
CA SER A 257 -22.32 3.81 7.21
C SER A 257 -22.74 2.44 6.67
N ARG A 258 -23.89 2.39 5.98
CA ARG A 258 -24.33 1.18 5.29
C ARG A 258 -23.68 1.13 3.91
N SER A 259 -23.07 0.00 3.57
CA SER A 259 -22.55 -0.23 2.22
C SER A 259 -23.70 -0.30 1.21
N PRO A 260 -23.50 0.15 -0.05
CA PRO A 260 -24.48 -0.05 -1.13
C PRO A 260 -24.93 -1.51 -1.29
N LEU A 261 -24.06 -2.48 -0.98
CA LEU A 261 -24.41 -3.90 -0.98
C LEU A 261 -25.45 -4.25 0.09
N GLU A 262 -25.40 -3.60 1.26
CA GLU A 262 -26.40 -3.82 2.31
C GLU A 262 -27.78 -3.29 1.92
N ALA A 263 -27.84 -2.30 1.03
CA ALA A 263 -29.10 -1.79 0.50
C ALA A 263 -29.64 -2.66 -0.65
N ALA A 264 -28.75 -3.33 -1.40
CA ALA A 264 -29.10 -4.11 -2.58
C ALA A 264 -29.50 -5.57 -2.28
N HIS A 265 -29.24 -6.07 -1.07
CA HIS A 265 -29.45 -7.47 -0.69
C HIS A 265 -30.30 -7.62 0.57
N ASP A 266 -31.00 -8.75 0.69
CA ASP A 266 -31.77 -9.09 1.90
C ASP A 266 -30.82 -9.18 3.11
N PRO A 267 -31.16 -8.56 4.26
CA PRO A 267 -30.34 -8.60 5.47
C PRO A 267 -29.92 -10.00 5.92
N TYR A 268 -30.71 -11.05 5.62
CA TYR A 268 -30.36 -12.43 5.90
C TYR A 268 -29.02 -12.86 5.26
N PHE A 269 -28.72 -12.38 4.05
CA PHE A 269 -27.50 -12.72 3.31
C PHE A 269 -26.34 -11.75 3.56
N VAL A 270 -26.56 -10.66 4.30
CA VAL A 270 -25.55 -9.63 4.57
C VAL A 270 -24.79 -9.96 5.84
N GLN A 271 -23.48 -10.18 5.70
CA GLN A 271 -22.61 -10.53 6.82
C GLN A 271 -21.61 -9.41 7.08
N ARG A 272 -21.64 -8.85 8.29
CA ARG A 272 -20.73 -7.79 8.72
C ARG A 272 -19.65 -8.39 9.61
N VAL A 273 -18.40 -8.31 9.17
CA VAL A 273 -17.26 -8.89 9.90
C VAL A 273 -16.26 -7.80 10.23
N PRO A 274 -16.04 -7.48 11.52
CA PRO A 274 -14.99 -6.56 11.93
C PRO A 274 -13.62 -7.14 11.55
N ILE A 275 -12.77 -6.30 10.96
CA ILE A 275 -11.40 -6.65 10.59
C ILE A 275 -10.50 -5.44 10.80
N SER A 276 -9.32 -5.64 11.38
CA SER A 276 -8.31 -4.58 11.57
C SER A 276 -7.29 -4.58 10.43
N THR A 277 -6.65 -3.43 10.21
CA THR A 277 -5.57 -3.22 9.23
C THR A 277 -4.22 -2.92 9.87
N ASP A 278 -4.12 -2.93 11.22
CA ASP A 278 -2.96 -2.42 11.95
C ASP A 278 -1.67 -3.19 11.66
N ILE A 279 -1.79 -4.45 11.23
CA ILE A 279 -0.65 -5.31 10.86
C ILE A 279 -0.57 -5.60 9.35
N MET A 280 -1.44 -4.99 8.54
CA MET A 280 -1.58 -5.30 7.11
C MET A 280 -0.27 -5.11 6.34
N ASN A 281 0.53 -4.11 6.74
CA ASN A 281 1.78 -3.76 6.09
C ASN A 281 3.03 -4.20 6.88
N LEU A 282 2.87 -5.02 7.92
CA LEU A 282 3.99 -5.51 8.71
C LEU A 282 4.55 -6.82 8.12
N SER A 283 5.84 -7.03 8.34
CA SER A 283 6.52 -8.28 7.95
C SER A 283 5.89 -9.49 8.65
N ARG A 284 5.63 -10.56 7.88
CA ARG A 284 5.12 -11.84 8.41
C ARG A 284 6.00 -12.37 9.53
N VAL A 285 7.32 -12.33 9.33
CA VAL A 285 8.31 -12.78 10.30
C VAL A 285 8.27 -11.91 11.56
N ASP A 286 8.17 -10.59 11.43
CA ASP A 286 8.18 -9.69 12.61
C ASP A 286 6.94 -9.85 13.47
N VAL A 287 5.77 -10.00 12.84
CA VAL A 287 4.51 -10.24 13.55
C VAL A 287 4.58 -11.56 14.31
N PHE A 288 5.00 -12.65 13.66
CA PHE A 288 5.12 -13.93 14.33
C PHE A 288 6.24 -13.97 15.36
N ARG A 289 7.36 -13.29 15.16
CA ARG A 289 8.42 -13.17 16.20
C ARG A 289 7.90 -12.48 17.45
N LYS A 290 7.14 -11.38 17.30
CA LYS A 290 6.53 -10.68 18.44
C LYS A 290 5.48 -11.53 19.12
N LEU A 291 4.63 -12.19 18.33
CA LEU A 291 3.59 -13.06 18.86
C LEU A 291 4.18 -14.24 19.63
N CYS A 292 5.19 -14.91 19.08
CA CYS A 292 5.77 -16.14 19.62
C CYS A 292 6.83 -15.91 20.72
N ALA A 293 7.23 -14.65 20.96
CA ALA A 293 8.30 -14.34 21.90
C ALA A 293 8.02 -14.86 23.32
N GLY A 294 8.91 -15.68 23.85
CA GLY A 294 8.81 -16.27 25.19
C GLY A 294 7.71 -17.33 25.35
N GLN A 295 7.02 -17.72 24.28
CA GLN A 295 5.94 -18.71 24.33
C GLN A 295 6.44 -20.12 24.01
N ARG A 296 5.72 -21.14 24.47
CA ARG A 296 5.82 -22.51 23.96
C ARG A 296 4.96 -22.62 22.71
N VAL A 297 5.58 -22.83 21.56
CA VAL A 297 4.95 -22.78 20.25
C VAL A 297 4.99 -24.14 19.57
N LEU A 298 3.87 -24.53 18.98
CA LEU A 298 3.83 -25.59 17.97
C LEU A 298 3.56 -24.96 16.61
N HIS A 299 4.47 -25.16 15.66
CA HIS A 299 4.34 -24.66 14.29
C HIS A 299 3.85 -25.78 13.36
N ILE A 300 2.61 -25.67 12.90
CA ILE A 300 1.98 -26.59 11.92
C ILE A 300 2.39 -26.16 10.51
N GLY A 301 2.83 -27.11 9.67
CA GLY A 301 3.37 -26.84 8.33
C GLY A 301 4.81 -26.32 8.35
N CYS A 302 5.61 -26.71 9.35
CA CYS A 302 6.89 -26.07 9.64
C CYS A 302 7.98 -26.25 8.58
N ALA A 303 7.83 -27.22 7.68
CA ALA A 303 8.85 -27.53 6.68
C ALA A 303 8.65 -26.78 5.36
N ASP A 304 7.55 -26.03 5.19
CA ASP A 304 7.22 -25.30 3.97
C ASP A 304 7.28 -26.20 2.71
N TRP A 305 6.85 -27.47 2.83
CA TRP A 305 6.82 -28.42 1.70
C TRP A 305 5.95 -27.87 0.55
N PRO A 306 6.36 -28.02 -0.73
CA PRO A 306 7.49 -28.80 -1.25
C PRO A 306 8.85 -28.09 -1.27
N ILE A 307 8.92 -26.81 -0.88
CA ILE A 307 10.13 -25.99 -1.00
C ILE A 307 10.71 -25.72 0.40
N THR A 308 11.31 -26.75 0.99
CA THR A 308 12.01 -26.62 2.28
C THR A 308 13.37 -25.94 2.08
N ASP A 309 13.47 -24.65 2.41
CA ASP A 309 14.74 -23.91 2.46
C ASP A 309 15.05 -23.41 3.89
N PRO A 310 16.04 -24.00 4.59
CA PRO A 310 16.45 -23.56 5.91
C PRO A 310 16.84 -22.06 6.01
N LYS A 311 17.26 -21.42 4.90
CA LYS A 311 17.64 -20.00 4.92
C LYS A 311 16.45 -19.06 5.04
N THR A 312 15.30 -19.48 4.54
CA THR A 312 14.06 -18.68 4.54
C THR A 312 12.97 -19.26 5.44
N SER A 313 13.24 -20.40 6.10
CA SER A 313 12.31 -21.08 6.98
C SER A 313 11.78 -20.16 8.08
N LEU A 314 10.45 -20.00 8.11
CA LEU A 314 9.79 -19.27 9.19
C LEU A 314 10.03 -19.96 10.53
N HIS A 315 10.03 -21.29 10.55
CA HIS A 315 10.28 -22.06 11.77
C HIS A 315 11.64 -21.69 12.40
N LEU A 316 12.71 -21.70 11.62
CA LEU A 316 14.05 -21.34 12.11
C LEU A 316 14.14 -19.85 12.51
N ALA A 317 13.42 -18.97 11.80
CA ALA A 317 13.36 -17.55 12.14
C ALA A 317 12.67 -17.27 13.48
N LEU A 318 11.84 -18.20 13.99
CA LEU A 318 11.13 -18.07 15.27
C LEU A 318 11.88 -18.73 16.43
N GLU A 319 12.75 -19.69 16.17
CA GLU A 319 13.38 -20.51 17.20
C GLU A 319 14.11 -19.67 18.27
N SER A 320 14.81 -18.61 17.85
CA SER A 320 15.59 -17.77 18.77
C SER A 320 14.76 -16.95 19.76
N VAL A 321 13.46 -16.77 19.51
CA VAL A 321 12.58 -15.93 20.33
C VAL A 321 11.57 -16.73 21.16
N CYS A 322 11.29 -17.97 20.78
CA CYS A 322 10.37 -18.84 21.51
C CYS A 322 11.03 -19.39 22.79
N ALA A 323 10.23 -19.64 23.83
CA ALA A 323 10.72 -20.41 24.98
C ALA A 323 10.90 -21.90 24.61
N LYS A 324 10.02 -22.39 23.74
CA LYS A 324 10.09 -23.71 23.10
C LYS A 324 9.43 -23.59 21.74
N LEU A 325 10.01 -24.17 20.70
CA LEU A 325 9.40 -24.24 19.37
C LEU A 325 9.49 -25.69 18.88
N ASP A 326 8.36 -26.37 18.80
CA ASP A 326 8.26 -27.67 18.13
C ASP A 326 7.57 -27.49 16.77
N GLY A 327 7.81 -28.41 15.84
CA GLY A 327 7.28 -28.36 14.48
C GLY A 327 6.44 -29.58 14.14
N PHE A 328 5.43 -29.40 13.30
CA PHE A 328 4.67 -30.49 12.69
C PHE A 328 4.62 -30.30 11.17
N ASP A 329 4.82 -31.39 10.43
CA ASP A 329 4.56 -31.45 8.98
C ASP A 329 4.25 -32.89 8.57
N ILE A 330 3.27 -33.09 7.69
CA ILE A 330 2.88 -34.45 7.25
C ILE A 330 3.99 -35.12 6.41
N HIS A 331 4.89 -34.33 5.83
CA HIS A 331 6.00 -34.81 5.01
C HIS A 331 7.24 -35.08 5.87
N ALA A 332 7.40 -36.32 6.31
CA ALA A 332 8.54 -36.73 7.15
C ALA A 332 9.90 -36.44 6.48
N GLU A 333 9.99 -36.60 5.16
CA GLU A 333 11.18 -36.27 4.36
C GLU A 333 11.56 -34.78 4.42
N ALA A 334 10.56 -33.89 4.51
CA ALA A 334 10.78 -32.45 4.64
C ALA A 334 11.31 -32.10 6.03
N LEU A 335 10.80 -32.80 7.07
CA LEU A 335 11.29 -32.68 8.43
C LEU A 335 12.73 -33.16 8.57
N GLU A 336 13.13 -34.23 7.87
CA GLU A 336 14.52 -34.71 7.86
C GLU A 336 15.49 -33.64 7.32
N ALA A 337 15.09 -32.87 6.31
CA ALA A 337 15.88 -31.77 5.76
C ALA A 337 16.00 -30.58 6.75
N LEU A 338 14.96 -30.34 7.55
CA LEU A 338 14.92 -29.25 8.54
C LEU A 338 15.63 -29.61 9.85
N ALA A 339 15.61 -30.89 10.24
CA ALA A 339 16.09 -31.41 11.52
C ALA A 339 17.52 -30.96 11.93
N PRO A 340 18.52 -30.89 11.02
CA PRO A 340 19.87 -30.45 11.39
C PRO A 340 19.96 -29.00 11.89
N TYR A 341 18.93 -28.19 11.61
CA TYR A 341 18.89 -26.77 11.93
C TYR A 341 17.99 -26.44 13.12
N THR A 342 17.19 -27.40 13.59
CA THR A 342 16.21 -27.22 14.67
C THR A 342 16.69 -27.81 15.99
N ARG A 343 16.31 -27.17 17.08
CA ARG A 343 16.49 -27.61 18.48
C ARG A 343 15.24 -28.29 19.04
N GLY A 344 14.07 -27.90 18.54
CA GLY A 344 12.78 -28.46 18.91
C GLY A 344 12.54 -29.86 18.36
N ARG A 345 11.45 -30.48 18.81
CA ARG A 345 11.01 -31.76 18.24
C ARG A 345 10.18 -31.48 16.98
N LEU A 346 10.35 -32.37 16.00
CA LEU A 346 9.61 -32.36 14.75
C LEU A 346 8.70 -33.60 14.71
N PHE A 347 7.42 -33.39 14.39
CA PHE A 347 6.38 -34.41 14.40
C PHE A 347 5.78 -34.57 13.00
N SER A 348 5.53 -35.80 12.57
CA SER A 348 4.78 -36.08 11.35
C SER A 348 3.39 -36.65 11.59
N ARG A 349 3.04 -36.91 12.85
CA ARG A 349 1.75 -37.44 13.26
C ARG A 349 1.22 -36.66 14.45
N PHE A 350 -0.04 -36.25 14.39
CA PHE A 350 -0.67 -35.47 15.47
C PHE A 350 -0.73 -36.23 16.80
N GLU A 351 -0.85 -37.56 16.78
CA GLU A 351 -0.89 -38.40 17.98
C GLU A 351 0.42 -38.39 18.79
N ASP A 352 1.54 -38.02 18.18
CA ASP A 352 2.83 -37.94 18.85
C ASP A 352 2.98 -36.62 19.64
N ILE A 353 2.05 -35.68 19.44
CA ILE A 353 2.05 -34.35 20.08
C ILE A 353 1.29 -34.43 21.41
N VAL A 354 2.02 -34.72 22.49
CA VAL A 354 1.45 -34.88 23.84
C VAL A 354 1.75 -33.69 24.77
N ASP A 355 2.52 -32.71 24.29
CA ASP A 355 2.94 -31.56 25.08
C ASP A 355 1.91 -30.44 25.07
N GLN A 356 2.00 -29.58 26.09
CA GLN A 356 1.22 -28.36 26.18
C GLN A 356 1.93 -27.17 25.52
N TYR A 357 1.17 -26.40 24.75
CA TYR A 357 1.63 -25.19 24.08
C TYR A 357 0.82 -23.96 24.50
N ASP A 358 1.46 -22.80 24.50
CA ASP A 358 0.76 -21.53 24.75
C ASP A 358 0.07 -21.07 23.45
N ILE A 359 0.69 -21.33 22.30
CA ILE A 359 0.17 -21.00 20.99
C ILE A 359 0.49 -22.07 19.93
N VAL A 360 -0.50 -22.38 19.11
CA VAL A 360 -0.34 -23.18 17.88
C VAL A 360 -0.36 -22.22 16.70
N LEU A 361 0.72 -22.19 15.93
CA LEU A 361 0.89 -21.36 14.74
C LEU A 361 0.60 -22.20 13.49
N VAL A 362 -0.32 -21.72 12.63
CA VAL A 362 -0.79 -22.43 11.42
C VAL A 362 -0.79 -21.45 10.23
N PRO A 363 0.37 -21.18 9.62
CA PRO A 363 0.46 -20.11 8.66
C PRO A 363 0.39 -20.64 7.22
N GLU A 364 -0.72 -20.37 6.51
CA GLU A 364 -0.96 -20.81 5.11
C GLU A 364 -0.93 -22.34 4.94
N VAL A 365 -1.67 -23.05 5.81
CA VAL A 365 -1.81 -24.53 5.74
C VAL A 365 -3.24 -24.94 5.40
N MET A 366 -4.24 -24.20 5.88
CA MET A 366 -5.64 -24.62 5.87
C MET A 366 -6.25 -24.70 4.46
N GLU A 367 -5.71 -23.95 3.51
CA GLU A 367 -6.06 -23.97 2.09
C GLU A 367 -5.55 -25.22 1.36
N HIS A 368 -4.55 -25.91 1.91
CA HIS A 368 -3.94 -27.10 1.32
C HIS A 368 -4.53 -28.42 1.84
N VAL A 369 -5.26 -28.39 2.97
CA VAL A 369 -5.75 -29.62 3.59
C VAL A 369 -6.91 -30.23 2.80
N PRO A 370 -6.96 -31.56 2.64
CA PRO A 370 -8.04 -32.23 1.91
C PRO A 370 -9.38 -32.18 2.65
N ASN A 371 -9.35 -32.04 3.99
CA ASN A 371 -10.54 -31.98 4.82
C ASN A 371 -10.35 -30.98 5.97
N THR A 372 -10.87 -29.75 5.80
CA THR A 372 -10.76 -28.68 6.79
C THR A 372 -11.42 -29.02 8.13
N ALA A 373 -12.52 -29.78 8.14
CA ALA A 373 -13.22 -30.12 9.38
C ALA A 373 -12.40 -31.09 10.24
N GLU A 374 -11.80 -32.10 9.62
CA GLU A 374 -10.92 -33.05 10.29
C GLU A 374 -9.64 -32.38 10.79
N PHE A 375 -9.02 -31.53 9.95
CA PHE A 375 -7.84 -30.76 10.34
C PHE A 375 -8.11 -29.86 11.55
N LEU A 376 -9.22 -29.12 11.55
CA LEU A 376 -9.58 -28.28 12.69
C LEU A 376 -9.92 -29.11 13.95
N ALA A 377 -10.50 -30.31 13.80
CA ALA A 377 -10.70 -31.22 14.92
C ALA A 377 -9.38 -31.75 15.50
N GLN A 378 -8.38 -32.01 14.67
CA GLN A 378 -7.02 -32.37 15.13
C GLN A 378 -6.37 -31.23 15.89
N LEU A 379 -6.47 -29.99 15.39
CA LEU A 379 -5.99 -28.82 16.11
C LEU A 379 -6.74 -28.63 17.45
N ASP A 380 -8.06 -28.83 17.45
CA ASP A 380 -8.88 -28.76 18.67
C ASP A 380 -8.59 -29.89 19.67
N ALA A 381 -7.95 -30.98 19.26
CA ALA A 381 -7.52 -32.02 20.19
C ALA A 381 -6.23 -31.66 20.96
N LEU A 382 -5.43 -30.69 20.47
CA LEU A 382 -4.15 -30.30 21.07
C LEU A 382 -4.34 -29.58 22.43
N ASP A 383 -3.45 -29.82 23.40
CA ASP A 383 -3.40 -29.01 24.63
C ASP A 383 -2.72 -27.66 24.35
N ALA A 384 -3.51 -26.71 23.81
CA ALA A 384 -3.05 -25.37 23.53
C ALA A 384 -4.06 -24.30 23.93
N ALA A 385 -3.55 -23.16 24.42
CA ALA A 385 -4.39 -22.04 24.84
C ALA A 385 -4.94 -21.22 23.66
N SER A 386 -4.10 -20.95 22.66
CA SER A 386 -4.45 -20.09 21.52
C SER A 386 -3.99 -20.66 20.18
N TYR A 387 -4.63 -20.20 19.11
CA TYR A 387 -4.40 -20.59 17.72
C TYR A 387 -4.21 -19.33 16.88
N ALA A 388 -3.07 -19.24 16.21
CA ALA A 388 -2.72 -18.19 15.29
C ALA A 388 -2.73 -18.75 13.87
N ILE A 389 -3.73 -18.39 13.07
CA ILE A 389 -3.98 -19.00 11.77
C ILE A 389 -3.92 -17.92 10.70
N THR A 390 -3.18 -18.18 9.62
CA THR A 390 -3.27 -17.37 8.39
C THR A 390 -3.75 -18.20 7.22
N VAL A 391 -4.49 -17.54 6.34
CA VAL A 391 -5.02 -18.12 5.10
C VAL A 391 -5.02 -17.08 3.97
N PRO A 392 -5.00 -17.52 2.71
CA PRO A 392 -5.02 -16.62 1.57
C PRO A 392 -6.37 -15.89 1.45
N ASP A 393 -6.33 -14.57 1.30
CA ASP A 393 -7.51 -13.71 1.25
C ASP A 393 -7.93 -13.38 -0.18
N ALA A 394 -9.07 -13.90 -0.62
CA ALA A 394 -9.65 -13.62 -1.93
C ALA A 394 -9.84 -12.13 -2.19
N PHE A 395 -10.16 -11.33 -1.16
CA PHE A 395 -10.40 -9.90 -1.33
C PHE A 395 -9.11 -9.14 -1.66
N GLN A 396 -8.08 -9.29 -0.84
CA GLN A 396 -6.77 -8.67 -1.07
C GLN A 396 -6.06 -9.22 -2.32
N CYS A 397 -6.28 -10.50 -2.65
CA CYS A 397 -5.63 -11.13 -3.80
C CYS A 397 -6.36 -10.90 -5.13
N ARG A 398 -7.63 -10.46 -5.11
CA ARG A 398 -8.47 -10.30 -6.30
C ARG A 398 -7.76 -9.63 -7.47
N ALA A 399 -7.12 -8.50 -7.25
CA ALA A 399 -6.55 -7.69 -8.33
C ALA A 399 -5.22 -8.23 -8.89
N ARG A 400 -4.56 -9.18 -8.20
CA ARG A 400 -3.24 -9.71 -8.55
C ARG A 400 -3.26 -11.19 -8.96
N HIS A 401 -4.25 -11.93 -8.48
CA HIS A 401 -4.32 -13.38 -8.65
C HIS A 401 -5.49 -13.83 -9.51
N PHE A 402 -6.50 -12.97 -9.76
CA PHE A 402 -7.66 -13.31 -10.57
C PHE A 402 -7.79 -12.37 -11.76
N ASP A 403 -8.02 -12.94 -12.94
CA ASP A 403 -8.42 -12.22 -14.14
C ASP A 403 -9.54 -12.97 -14.86
N TYR A 404 -10.35 -12.27 -15.63
CA TYR A 404 -11.36 -12.88 -16.49
C TYR A 404 -11.29 -12.29 -17.89
N LEU A 405 -10.73 -13.09 -18.78
CA LEU A 405 -10.59 -12.78 -20.20
C LEU A 405 -11.94 -12.99 -20.89
N HIS A 406 -12.75 -11.94 -20.97
CA HIS A 406 -14.13 -12.00 -21.43
C HIS A 406 -14.26 -12.57 -22.85
N ASP A 407 -13.41 -12.15 -23.78
CA ASP A 407 -13.43 -12.61 -25.18
C ASP A 407 -13.09 -14.11 -25.29
N ALA A 408 -12.22 -14.59 -24.42
CA ALA A 408 -11.82 -15.99 -24.34
C ALA A 408 -12.70 -16.82 -23.38
N GLN A 409 -13.66 -16.19 -22.69
CA GLN A 409 -14.45 -16.79 -21.61
C GLN A 409 -13.61 -17.58 -20.61
N THR A 410 -12.42 -17.08 -20.29
CA THR A 410 -11.40 -17.80 -19.52
C THR A 410 -11.12 -17.07 -18.21
N PHE A 411 -11.28 -17.78 -17.09
CA PHE A 411 -10.81 -17.32 -15.78
C PHE A 411 -9.33 -17.69 -15.62
N VAL A 412 -8.50 -16.70 -15.33
CA VAL A 412 -7.08 -16.88 -15.06
C VAL A 412 -6.87 -16.73 -13.58
N GLU A 413 -6.27 -17.75 -12.98
CA GLU A 413 -5.95 -17.78 -11.58
C GLU A 413 -4.46 -18.04 -11.40
N VAL A 414 -3.77 -17.13 -10.72
CA VAL A 414 -2.39 -17.31 -10.28
C VAL A 414 -2.43 -17.86 -8.88
N VAL A 415 -2.18 -19.16 -8.73
CA VAL A 415 -2.30 -19.86 -7.46
C VAL A 415 -1.34 -21.05 -7.42
N HIS A 416 -0.89 -21.44 -6.23
CA HIS A 416 -0.13 -22.68 -6.09
C HIS A 416 -1.04 -23.88 -6.40
N PRO A 417 -0.57 -24.90 -7.16
CA PRO A 417 -1.43 -26.01 -7.61
C PRO A 417 -2.16 -26.77 -6.50
N ASP A 418 -1.59 -26.80 -5.30
CA ASP A 418 -2.15 -27.52 -4.16
C ASP A 418 -3.17 -26.69 -3.34
N HIS A 419 -3.51 -25.46 -3.74
CA HIS A 419 -4.55 -24.69 -3.05
C HIS A 419 -5.92 -25.23 -3.43
N ASN A 420 -6.72 -25.57 -2.42
CA ASN A 420 -8.11 -26.03 -2.61
C ASN A 420 -9.11 -24.88 -2.54
N CYS A 421 -8.77 -23.78 -1.87
CA CYS A 421 -9.71 -22.70 -1.63
C CYS A 421 -9.04 -21.35 -1.32
N TRP A 422 -9.83 -20.30 -1.49
CA TRP A 422 -9.54 -18.97 -0.97
C TRP A 422 -10.55 -18.62 0.11
N TYR A 423 -10.13 -17.78 1.05
CA TYR A 423 -10.98 -17.31 2.13
C TYR A 423 -11.33 -15.84 1.98
N THR A 424 -12.42 -15.45 2.62
CA THR A 424 -12.80 -14.05 2.88
C THR A 424 -12.94 -13.88 4.39
N PRO A 425 -12.99 -12.65 4.94
CA PRO A 425 -13.19 -12.44 6.37
C PRO A 425 -14.39 -13.23 6.95
N TYR A 426 -15.51 -13.28 6.20
CA TYR A 426 -16.67 -14.04 6.62
C TYR A 426 -16.47 -15.54 6.49
N THR A 427 -16.07 -16.05 5.32
CA THR A 427 -15.95 -17.50 5.13
C THR A 427 -14.89 -18.12 6.03
N PHE A 428 -13.81 -17.40 6.33
CA PHE A 428 -12.80 -17.85 7.30
C PHE A 428 -13.39 -17.94 8.71
N SER A 429 -13.93 -16.84 9.23
CA SER A 429 -14.49 -16.82 10.59
C SER A 429 -15.70 -17.73 10.78
N ASN A 430 -16.50 -17.93 9.72
CA ASN A 430 -17.59 -18.90 9.73
C ASN A 430 -17.07 -20.34 9.76
N THR A 431 -16.00 -20.65 9.00
CA THR A 431 -15.39 -21.99 9.00
C THR A 431 -14.85 -22.36 10.38
N ILE A 432 -14.11 -21.45 11.02
CA ILE A 432 -13.60 -21.66 12.38
C ILE A 432 -14.76 -21.89 13.36
N ARG A 433 -15.76 -20.99 13.40
CA ARG A 433 -16.93 -21.15 14.30
C ARG A 433 -17.74 -22.41 14.04
N LYS A 434 -17.76 -22.91 12.80
CA LYS A 434 -18.54 -24.08 12.41
C LYS A 434 -17.91 -25.38 12.88
N TYR A 435 -16.58 -25.44 12.89
CA TYR A 435 -15.83 -26.68 13.12
C TYR A 435 -15.05 -26.70 14.43
N THR A 436 -15.00 -25.59 15.18
CA THR A 436 -14.34 -25.53 16.49
C THR A 436 -15.20 -24.77 17.52
N PRO A 437 -15.00 -25.06 18.82
CA PRO A 437 -15.65 -24.29 19.90
C PRO A 437 -14.90 -22.98 20.23
N TRP A 438 -13.93 -22.57 19.41
CA TRP A 438 -13.01 -21.48 19.75
C TRP A 438 -13.69 -20.10 19.77
N ALA A 439 -13.22 -19.25 20.66
CA ALA A 439 -13.51 -17.82 20.61
C ALA A 439 -12.54 -17.15 19.63
N ILE A 440 -13.06 -16.38 18.67
CA ILE A 440 -12.22 -15.54 17.80
C ILE A 440 -11.93 -14.25 18.56
N ASP A 441 -10.67 -14.07 18.94
CA ASP A 441 -10.19 -12.92 19.73
C ASP A 441 -9.89 -11.71 18.84
N GLY A 442 -9.49 -11.95 17.59
CA GLY A 442 -9.29 -10.91 16.61
C GLY A 442 -9.04 -11.43 15.20
N MET A 443 -9.21 -10.56 14.22
CA MET A 443 -8.93 -10.83 12.82
C MET A 443 -8.39 -9.59 12.12
N TRP A 444 -7.40 -9.79 11.26
CA TRP A 444 -6.67 -8.73 10.58
C TRP A 444 -6.49 -9.06 9.10
N PHE A 445 -6.50 -8.02 8.27
CA PHE A 445 -5.77 -8.08 7.01
C PHE A 445 -4.27 -8.12 7.33
N PHE A 446 -3.57 -9.05 6.69
CA PHE A 446 -2.17 -9.35 6.95
C PHE A 446 -1.41 -9.39 5.64
N ASN A 447 -0.15 -8.92 5.65
CA ASN A 447 0.82 -8.90 4.54
C ASN A 447 0.29 -8.54 3.13
N ALA A 448 -0.84 -7.82 3.07
CA ALA A 448 -1.60 -7.49 1.88
C ALA A 448 -2.06 -8.69 1.01
N ILE A 449 -1.98 -9.95 1.48
CA ILE A 449 -2.43 -11.14 0.74
C ILE A 449 -3.17 -12.17 1.61
N SER A 450 -2.97 -12.15 2.92
CA SER A 450 -3.54 -13.13 3.85
C SER A 450 -4.53 -12.49 4.82
N LEU A 451 -5.41 -13.31 5.38
CA LEU A 451 -6.09 -13.03 6.65
C LEU A 451 -5.24 -13.58 7.78
N PHE A 452 -5.18 -12.88 8.90
CA PHE A 452 -4.66 -13.41 10.15
C PHE A 452 -5.77 -13.45 11.20
N MET A 453 -5.91 -14.58 11.90
CA MET A 453 -6.84 -14.76 12.99
C MET A 453 -6.13 -15.25 14.24
N LEU A 454 -6.50 -14.65 15.37
CA LEU A 454 -6.18 -15.17 16.69
C LEU A 454 -7.46 -15.70 17.32
N ALA A 455 -7.42 -16.94 17.79
CA ALA A 455 -8.52 -17.60 18.46
C ALA A 455 -8.05 -18.34 19.71
N SER A 456 -8.92 -18.51 20.69
CA SER A 456 -8.62 -19.20 21.95
C SER A 456 -9.67 -20.26 22.27
N LYS A 457 -9.23 -21.33 22.94
CA LYS A 457 -10.16 -22.26 23.57
C LYS A 457 -10.75 -21.57 24.79
N ARG A 458 -12.08 -21.44 24.84
CA ARG A 458 -12.76 -21.04 26.07
C ARG A 458 -12.48 -22.12 27.12
N ARG A 459 -11.70 -21.78 28.14
CA ARG A 459 -11.44 -22.65 29.29
C ARG A 459 -12.65 -22.71 30.22
#